data_AF-A0A963BDP6-F1
#
_entry.id   AF-A0A963BDP6-F1
#
_cell.length_a   1.000
_cell.length_b   1.000
_cell.length_c   1.000
_cell.angle_alpha   90.00
_cell.angle_beta   90.00
_cell.angle_gamma   90.00
#
_symmetry.space_group_name_H-M   'P 1'
#
loop_
_entity.id
_entity.type
_entity.pdbx_description
1 polymer ?
#
loop_
_entity_poly.entity_id
_entity_poly.type
_entity_poly.pdbx_seq_one_letter_code
_entity_poly.pdbx_strand_id
1 'polypeptide(L)'
;MNVSVYTRDTGAEGMRTPVFIDIEASGFGSGSYPIEVGVVLEDGLSWEALIRPVEEWRHWDPKAAALHRLDRASLRDRGLHVAQVARRLNELLAGKTVYSDAWGNDMAWIALLFEKADLYQNFRIESLASLLTEPWQRDWHGTKQQVLKSLGRTPHRAAVDARVLRETYLRLQTKHVVFDTRALTYPLHSTKRPGLMAKPSRG
;
A
#
# COMPACT_ATOMS: atom_id res chain seq x y z
N MET A 1 -38.45 -17.69 -7.03
CA MET A 1 -38.15 -16.59 -6.08
C MET A 1 -36.72 -16.17 -6.33
N ASN A 2 -36.52 -14.99 -6.92
CA ASN A 2 -35.18 -14.43 -7.14
C ASN A 2 -34.71 -13.79 -5.84
N VAL A 3 -33.62 -14.30 -5.27
CA VAL A 3 -32.95 -13.65 -4.14
C VAL A 3 -31.72 -12.95 -4.70
N SER A 4 -31.85 -11.66 -5.01
CA SER A 4 -30.70 -10.79 -5.24
C SER A 4 -30.22 -10.32 -3.87
N VAL A 5 -29.11 -10.89 -3.39
CA VAL A 5 -28.42 -10.35 -2.22
C VAL A 5 -27.59 -9.15 -2.67
N TYR A 6 -28.14 -7.95 -2.53
CA TYR A 6 -27.36 -6.72 -2.52
C TYR A 6 -27.14 -6.33 -1.07
N THR A 7 -26.03 -6.74 -0.49
CA THR A 7 -25.46 -6.01 0.65
C THR A 7 -24.41 -5.08 0.10
N ARG A 8 -24.84 -3.84 -0.23
CA ARG A 8 -23.94 -2.70 -0.18
C ARG A 8 -23.62 -2.50 1.29
N ASP A 9 -22.48 -2.99 1.71
CA ASP A 9 -21.90 -2.60 2.98
C ASP A 9 -21.30 -1.20 2.80
N THR A 10 -22.12 -0.19 3.05
CA THR A 10 -21.68 1.18 3.31
C THR A 10 -21.79 1.43 4.81
N GLY A 11 -21.07 0.63 5.59
CA GLY A 11 -20.85 0.83 7.02
C GLY A 11 -19.47 1.45 7.23
N ALA A 12 -19.42 2.64 7.80
CA ALA A 12 -18.18 3.27 8.24
C ALA A 12 -17.58 2.49 9.44
N GLU A 13 -16.98 1.33 9.19
CA GLU A 13 -15.88 0.87 10.04
C GLU A 13 -14.75 1.86 9.84
N GLY A 14 -14.20 2.43 10.92
CA GLY A 14 -13.12 3.40 10.83
C GLY A 14 -12.02 2.88 9.91
N MET A 15 -11.86 3.48 8.73
CA MET A 15 -10.99 2.97 7.67
C MET A 15 -9.56 2.82 8.22
N ARG A 16 -9.22 1.60 8.63
CA ARG A 16 -7.87 1.28 9.06
C ARG A 16 -6.97 1.47 7.85
N THR A 17 -5.95 2.31 7.99
CA THR A 17 -4.98 2.53 6.92
C THR A 17 -4.37 1.19 6.50
N PRO A 18 -4.27 0.86 5.20
CA PRO A 18 -3.67 -0.39 4.76
C PRO A 18 -2.22 -0.54 5.25
N VAL A 19 -1.76 -1.79 5.32
CA VAL A 19 -0.35 -2.11 5.59
C VAL A 19 0.41 -2.11 4.28
N PHE A 20 1.58 -1.48 4.25
CA PHE A 20 2.43 -1.41 3.06
C PHE A 20 3.72 -2.18 3.29
N ILE A 21 4.20 -2.85 2.25
CA ILE A 21 5.47 -3.57 2.23
C ILE A 21 6.27 -3.16 1.00
N ASP A 22 7.58 -3.14 1.15
CA ASP A 22 8.55 -2.97 0.08
C ASP A 22 9.76 -3.87 0.34
N ILE A 23 10.42 -4.31 -0.73
CA ILE A 23 11.55 -5.24 -0.69
C ILE A 23 12.66 -4.73 -1.59
N GLU A 24 13.85 -4.60 -1.02
CA GLU A 24 15.06 -4.41 -1.83
C GLU A 24 15.67 -5.76 -2.16
N ALA A 25 16.19 -5.89 -3.38
CA ALA A 25 16.74 -7.13 -3.88
C ALA A 25 18.21 -7.00 -4.27
N SER A 26 18.90 -8.14 -4.32
CA SER A 26 20.28 -8.25 -4.84
C SER A 26 20.42 -7.85 -6.32
N GLY A 27 19.32 -7.61 -7.03
CA GLY A 27 19.27 -7.00 -8.36
C GLY A 27 17.91 -7.12 -9.04
N PHE A 28 17.80 -6.57 -10.25
CA PHE A 28 16.52 -6.34 -10.93
C PHE A 28 16.03 -7.50 -11.83
N GLY A 29 16.70 -8.65 -11.80
CA GLY A 29 16.50 -9.72 -12.80
C GLY A 29 16.36 -11.11 -12.20
N SER A 30 16.25 -12.09 -13.09
CA SER A 30 16.11 -13.50 -12.73
C SER A 30 17.25 -13.97 -11.81
N GLY A 31 16.88 -14.74 -10.78
CA GLY A 31 17.81 -15.27 -9.79
C GLY A 31 18.18 -14.28 -8.68
N SER A 32 17.64 -13.05 -8.68
CA SER A 32 17.79 -12.16 -7.54
C SER A 32 16.96 -12.63 -6.34
N TYR A 33 17.46 -12.30 -5.14
CA TYR A 33 16.86 -12.61 -3.85
C TYR A 33 16.71 -11.35 -2.99
N PRO A 34 15.82 -11.37 -1.97
CA PRO A 34 15.61 -10.22 -1.08
C PRO A 34 16.81 -9.98 -0.18
N ILE A 35 17.15 -8.70 0.01
CA ILE A 35 18.26 -8.25 0.86
C ILE A 35 17.82 -7.28 1.95
N GLU A 36 16.65 -6.68 1.82
CA GLU A 36 16.01 -5.85 2.83
C GLU A 36 14.49 -5.98 2.71
N VAL A 37 13.78 -5.95 3.83
CA VAL A 37 12.32 -5.82 3.88
C VAL A 37 11.93 -4.66 4.77
N GLY A 38 10.92 -3.90 4.36
CA GLY A 38 10.34 -2.81 5.10
C GLY A 38 8.83 -2.90 5.10
N VAL A 39 8.22 -2.77 6.26
CA VAL A 39 6.76 -2.75 6.42
C VAL A 39 6.34 -1.53 7.21
N VAL A 40 5.19 -0.96 6.87
CA VAL A 40 4.52 0.07 7.66
C VAL A 40 3.10 -0.37 7.98
N LEU A 41 2.81 -0.48 9.27
CA LEU A 41 1.56 -0.99 9.82
C LEU A 41 0.46 0.08 9.79
N GLU A 42 -0.76 -0.33 10.15
CA GLU A 42 -1.94 0.53 10.10
C GLU A 42 -1.78 1.80 10.98
N ASP A 43 -1.16 1.64 12.15
CA ASP A 43 -0.87 2.73 13.09
C ASP A 43 0.30 3.64 12.66
N GLY A 44 0.98 3.30 11.56
CA GLY A 44 2.13 4.03 11.03
C GLY A 44 3.47 3.62 11.64
N LEU A 45 3.50 2.66 12.57
CA LEU A 45 4.74 2.05 13.02
C LEU A 45 5.38 1.27 11.88
N SER A 46 6.69 1.42 11.73
CA SER A 46 7.47 0.71 10.72
C SER A 46 8.36 -0.35 11.35
N TRP A 47 8.53 -1.46 10.65
CA TRP A 47 9.56 -2.45 10.94
C TRP A 47 10.39 -2.71 9.69
N GLU A 48 11.69 -2.86 9.86
CA GLU A 48 12.60 -3.14 8.76
C GLU A 48 13.69 -4.12 9.19
N ALA A 49 14.22 -4.86 8.22
CA ALA A 49 15.33 -5.76 8.45
C ALA A 49 16.16 -5.94 7.18
N LEU A 50 17.48 -5.86 7.33
CA LEU A 50 18.41 -6.44 6.37
C LEU A 50 18.34 -7.96 6.47
N ILE A 51 18.43 -8.64 5.32
CA ILE A 51 18.36 -10.09 5.22
C ILE A 51 19.75 -10.61 4.93
N ARG A 52 20.24 -11.52 5.79
CA ARG A 52 21.49 -12.23 5.55
C ARG A 52 21.29 -13.19 4.39
N PRO A 53 22.09 -13.10 3.30
CA PRO A 53 21.99 -14.03 2.20
C PRO A 53 22.29 -15.45 2.65
N VAL A 54 21.48 -16.42 2.24
CA VAL A 54 21.80 -17.84 2.43
C VAL A 54 22.93 -18.27 1.49
N GLU A 55 23.55 -19.41 1.75
CA GLU A 55 24.77 -19.84 1.06
C GLU A 55 24.57 -20.02 -0.46
N GLU A 56 23.42 -20.54 -0.89
CA GLU A 56 23.11 -20.73 -2.31
C GLU A 56 22.75 -19.43 -3.05
N TRP A 57 22.46 -18.35 -2.34
CA TRP A 57 22.09 -17.07 -2.94
C TRP A 57 23.33 -16.34 -3.45
N ARG A 58 23.69 -16.62 -4.71
CA ARG A 58 24.94 -16.13 -5.33
C ARG A 58 24.80 -14.86 -6.15
N HIS A 59 23.61 -14.62 -6.71
CA HIS A 59 23.32 -13.43 -7.52
C HIS A 59 23.72 -12.13 -6.81
N TRP A 60 24.27 -11.17 -7.55
CA TRP A 60 24.60 -9.85 -7.03
C TRP A 60 24.80 -8.88 -8.19
N ASP A 61 23.97 -7.84 -8.25
CA ASP A 61 24.10 -6.76 -9.22
C ASP A 61 24.76 -5.54 -8.55
N PRO A 62 25.99 -5.15 -8.97
CA PRO A 62 26.65 -3.96 -8.43
C PRO A 62 25.86 -2.67 -8.62
N LYS A 63 25.03 -2.57 -9.67
CA LYS A 63 24.19 -1.38 -9.90
C LYS A 63 23.07 -1.29 -8.87
N ALA A 64 22.42 -2.41 -8.56
CA ALA A 64 21.42 -2.47 -7.50
C ALA A 64 22.05 -2.20 -6.13
N ALA A 65 23.20 -2.82 -5.84
CA ALA A 65 23.94 -2.57 -4.60
C ALA A 65 24.28 -1.08 -4.41
N ALA A 66 24.72 -0.40 -5.47
CA ALA A 66 24.99 1.04 -5.44
C ALA A 66 23.71 1.87 -5.24
N LEU A 67 22.59 1.46 -5.85
CA LEU A 67 21.29 2.12 -5.69
C LEU A 67 20.79 2.04 -4.24
N HIS A 68 20.80 0.84 -3.66
CA HIS A 68 20.35 0.58 -2.28
C HIS A 68 21.38 0.99 -1.22
N ARG A 69 22.62 1.30 -1.64
CA ARG A 69 23.77 1.61 -0.76
C ARG A 69 24.03 0.50 0.26
N LEU A 70 23.90 -0.75 -0.19
CA LEU A 70 24.13 -1.96 0.58
C LEU A 70 25.22 -2.78 -0.10
N ASP A 71 26.21 -3.18 0.69
CA ASP A 71 27.21 -4.14 0.25
C ASP A 71 26.94 -5.53 0.85
N ARG A 72 27.45 -6.56 0.19
CA ARG A 72 27.20 -7.95 0.59
C ARG A 72 27.85 -8.32 1.93
N ALA A 73 28.92 -7.66 2.35
CA ALA A 73 29.56 -7.90 3.64
C ALA A 73 28.70 -7.35 4.78
N SER A 74 28.15 -6.15 4.62
CA SER A 74 27.17 -5.53 5.52
C SER A 74 25.95 -6.43 5.74
N LEU A 75 25.45 -7.08 4.68
CA LEU A 75 24.32 -8.01 4.81
C LEU A 75 24.70 -9.29 5.59
N ARG A 76 25.93 -9.80 5.43
CA ARG A 76 26.39 -10.96 6.22
C ARG A 76 26.52 -10.62 7.70
N ASP A 77 27.12 -9.47 7.99
CA ASP A 77 27.38 -8.99 9.34
C ASP A 77 26.10 -8.61 10.09
N ARG A 78 25.28 -7.73 9.48
CA ARG A 78 24.14 -7.07 10.12
C ARG A 78 22.78 -7.66 9.75
N GLY A 79 22.72 -8.48 8.70
CA GLY A 79 21.48 -9.09 8.26
C GLY A 79 20.97 -10.15 9.23
N LEU A 80 19.65 -10.21 9.38
CA LEU A 80 18.98 -11.26 10.13
C LEU A 80 18.89 -12.53 9.31
N HIS A 81 18.87 -13.69 9.98
CA HIS A 81 18.62 -14.96 9.32
C HIS A 81 17.21 -14.97 8.72
N VAL A 82 17.03 -15.57 7.53
CA VAL A 82 15.73 -15.63 6.82
C VAL A 82 14.58 -16.12 7.71
N ALA A 83 14.83 -17.13 8.54
CA ALA A 83 13.84 -17.64 9.50
C ALA A 83 13.44 -16.62 10.59
N GLN A 84 14.33 -15.74 11.03
CA GLN A 84 13.98 -14.66 11.98
C GLN A 84 13.09 -13.62 11.30
N VAL A 85 13.42 -13.25 10.06
CA VAL A 85 12.65 -12.29 9.26
C VAL A 85 11.26 -12.84 8.97
N ALA A 86 11.15 -14.07 8.49
CA ALA A 86 9.88 -14.72 8.17
C ALA A 86 8.97 -14.87 9.40
N ARG A 87 9.51 -15.30 10.56
CA ARG A 87 8.75 -15.33 11.81
C ARG A 87 8.23 -13.96 12.20
N ARG A 88 9.08 -12.93 12.12
CA ARG A 88 8.69 -11.57 12.50
C ARG A 88 7.62 -11.00 11.57
N LEU A 89 7.72 -11.26 10.26
CA LEU A 89 6.69 -10.89 9.30
C LEU A 89 5.37 -11.60 9.62
N ASN A 90 5.38 -12.90 9.92
CA ASN A 90 4.18 -13.62 10.33
C ASN A 90 3.57 -13.06 11.63
N GLU A 91 4.38 -12.74 12.64
CA GLU A 91 3.89 -12.12 13.89
C GLU A 91 3.20 -10.79 13.63
N LEU A 92 3.79 -9.93 12.79
CA LEU A 92 3.26 -8.61 12.49
C LEU A 92 2.03 -8.64 11.58
N LEU A 93 2.00 -9.59 10.64
CA LEU A 93 1.10 -9.55 9.49
C LEU A 93 0.05 -10.67 9.46
N ALA A 94 0.04 -11.58 10.44
CA ALA A 94 -0.89 -12.72 10.46
C ALA A 94 -2.35 -12.32 10.16
N GLY A 95 -2.93 -12.97 9.15
CA GLY A 95 -4.31 -12.74 8.71
C GLY A 95 -4.54 -11.43 7.94
N LYS A 96 -3.52 -10.61 7.71
CA LYS A 96 -3.63 -9.32 7.01
C LYS A 96 -3.37 -9.45 5.51
N THR A 97 -3.89 -8.49 4.76
CA THR A 97 -3.43 -8.17 3.41
C THR A 97 -2.47 -6.98 3.47
N VAL A 98 -1.28 -7.14 2.89
CA VAL A 98 -0.28 -6.09 2.74
C VAL A 98 -0.15 -5.69 1.27
N TYR A 99 0.16 -4.42 1.02
CA TYR A 99 0.14 -3.86 -0.33
C TYR A 99 1.52 -3.39 -0.77
N SER A 100 1.85 -3.72 -2.02
CA SER A 100 3.10 -3.32 -2.69
C SER A 100 2.79 -2.71 -4.06
N ASP A 101 3.56 -1.69 -4.47
CA ASP A 101 3.49 -1.13 -5.83
C ASP A 101 4.37 -1.87 -6.84
N ALA A 102 5.15 -2.86 -6.39
CA ALA A 102 5.95 -3.78 -7.19
C ALA A 102 5.51 -5.26 -7.01
N TRP A 103 4.20 -5.47 -6.80
CA TRP A 103 3.57 -6.75 -6.39
C TRP A 103 4.19 -8.02 -7.00
N GLY A 104 4.40 -8.05 -8.32
CA GLY A 104 4.92 -9.24 -9.00
C GLY A 104 6.34 -9.64 -8.55
N ASN A 105 7.21 -8.67 -8.25
CA ASN A 105 8.56 -8.94 -7.76
C ASN A 105 8.54 -9.24 -6.26
N ASP A 106 7.87 -8.41 -5.46
CA ASP A 106 7.86 -8.55 -4.01
C ASP A 106 7.23 -9.87 -3.55
N MET A 107 6.18 -10.31 -4.24
CA MET A 107 5.58 -11.62 -4.01
C MET A 107 6.59 -12.74 -4.23
N ALA A 108 7.36 -12.70 -5.33
CA ALA A 108 8.35 -13.72 -5.64
C ALA A 108 9.49 -13.75 -4.61
N TRP A 109 9.96 -12.57 -4.18
CA TRP A 109 11.03 -12.47 -3.18
C TRP A 109 10.58 -12.88 -1.78
N ILE A 110 9.35 -12.53 -1.36
CA ILE A 110 8.78 -13.02 -0.11
C ILE A 110 8.57 -14.54 -0.17
N ALA A 111 8.06 -15.08 -1.27
CA ALA A 111 7.94 -16.54 -1.43
C ALA A 111 9.29 -17.24 -1.26
N LEU A 112 10.35 -16.71 -1.89
CA LEU A 112 11.71 -17.24 -1.75
C LEU A 112 12.24 -17.13 -0.31
N LEU A 113 11.95 -16.03 0.39
CA LEU A 113 12.32 -15.87 1.81
C LEU A 113 11.64 -16.95 2.68
N PHE A 114 10.34 -17.18 2.50
CA PHE A 114 9.57 -18.16 3.27
C PHE A 114 9.97 -19.61 2.93
N GLU A 115 10.27 -19.90 1.66
CA GLU A 115 10.85 -21.17 1.23
C GLU A 115 12.16 -21.45 1.99
N LYS A 116 13.11 -20.49 2.01
CA LYS A 116 14.39 -20.66 2.72
C LYS A 116 14.26 -20.64 4.24
N ALA A 117 13.18 -20.08 4.76
CA ALA A 117 12.88 -20.12 6.18
C ALA A 117 12.24 -21.44 6.63
N ASP A 118 11.79 -22.29 5.71
CA ASP A 118 10.97 -23.48 5.96
C ASP A 118 9.74 -23.15 6.83
N LEU A 119 9.01 -22.09 6.42
CA LEU A 119 7.82 -21.60 7.11
C LEU A 119 6.69 -21.29 6.14
N TYR A 120 5.45 -21.43 6.62
CA TYR A 120 4.27 -20.97 5.88
C TYR A 120 4.06 -19.46 6.09
N GLN A 121 3.79 -18.75 5.00
CA GLN A 121 3.38 -17.35 5.04
C GLN A 121 1.91 -17.27 5.50
N ASN A 122 1.66 -16.50 6.57
CA ASN A 122 0.33 -16.39 7.19
C ASN A 122 -0.39 -15.06 6.86
N PHE A 123 0.03 -14.38 5.79
CA PHE A 123 -0.52 -13.11 5.32
C PHE A 123 -0.60 -13.10 3.80
N ARG A 124 -1.30 -12.13 3.21
CA ARG A 124 -1.44 -11.98 1.76
C ARG A 124 -0.70 -10.74 1.27
N ILE A 125 -0.06 -10.83 0.10
CA ILE A 125 0.49 -9.66 -0.60
C ILE A 125 -0.42 -9.37 -1.79
N GLU A 126 -0.86 -8.12 -1.92
CA GLU A 126 -1.75 -7.67 -2.99
C GLU A 126 -1.19 -6.42 -3.69
N SER A 127 -1.59 -6.21 -4.93
CA SER A 127 -1.19 -5.03 -5.69
C SER A 127 -1.79 -3.77 -5.09
N LEU A 128 -0.96 -2.76 -4.87
CA LEU A 128 -1.38 -1.43 -4.45
C LEU A 128 -2.40 -0.82 -5.43
N ALA A 129 -2.32 -1.15 -6.73
CA ALA A 129 -3.31 -0.71 -7.71
C ALA A 129 -4.74 -1.12 -7.36
N SER A 130 -4.94 -2.24 -6.64
CA SER A 130 -6.26 -2.68 -6.18
C SER A 130 -6.91 -1.74 -5.16
N LEU A 131 -6.12 -0.91 -4.48
CA LEU A 131 -6.60 0.11 -3.55
C LEU A 131 -7.03 1.41 -4.24
N LEU A 132 -6.66 1.61 -5.50
CA LEU A 132 -6.77 2.90 -6.16
C LEU A 132 -7.94 2.93 -7.13
N THR A 133 -8.85 3.90 -6.94
CA THR A 133 -9.85 4.28 -7.94
C THR A 133 -9.19 4.98 -9.13
N GLU A 134 -9.85 5.06 -10.30
CA GLU A 134 -9.27 5.73 -11.48
C GLU A 134 -8.77 7.16 -11.20
N PRO A 135 -9.51 8.04 -10.47
CA PRO A 135 -8.98 9.36 -10.11
C PRO A 135 -7.71 9.27 -9.26
N TRP A 136 -7.63 8.33 -8.33
CA TRP A 136 -6.47 8.15 -7.46
C TRP A 136 -5.27 7.62 -8.26
N GLN A 137 -5.48 6.72 -9.21
CA GLN A 137 -4.43 6.21 -10.10
C GLN A 137 -3.80 7.35 -10.92
N ARG A 138 -4.63 8.24 -11.48
CA ARG A 138 -4.15 9.42 -12.22
C ARG A 138 -3.31 10.35 -11.33
N ASP A 139 -3.75 10.57 -10.10
CA ASP A 139 -3.12 11.54 -9.19
C ASP A 139 -1.97 10.92 -8.37
N TRP A 140 -1.79 9.59 -8.42
CA TRP A 140 -0.82 8.82 -7.65
C TRP A 140 0.61 9.29 -7.89
N HIS A 141 1.06 9.30 -9.14
CA HIS A 141 2.45 9.60 -9.48
C HIS A 141 2.86 11.00 -8.99
N GLY A 142 2.04 12.02 -9.28
CA GLY A 142 2.29 13.38 -8.83
C GLY A 142 2.30 13.51 -7.30
N THR A 143 1.41 12.78 -6.62
CA THR A 143 1.35 12.79 -5.15
C THR A 143 2.56 12.06 -4.53
N LYS A 144 2.98 10.92 -5.07
CA LYS A 144 4.17 10.17 -4.63
C LYS A 144 5.43 11.04 -4.73
N GLN A 145 5.60 11.77 -5.84
CA GLN A 145 6.72 12.70 -6.02
C GLN A 145 6.73 13.84 -4.99
N GLN A 146 5.56 14.38 -4.63
CA GLN A 146 5.45 15.39 -3.57
C GLN A 146 5.82 14.82 -2.19
N VAL A 147 5.39 13.60 -1.89
CA VAL A 147 5.70 12.90 -0.63
C VAL A 147 7.20 12.63 -0.51
N LEU A 148 7.82 12.08 -1.56
CA LEU A 148 9.27 11.83 -1.63
C LEU A 148 10.07 13.10 -1.32
N LYS A 149 9.71 14.22 -1.96
CA LYS A 149 10.36 15.52 -1.70
C LYS A 149 10.16 16.00 -0.26
N SER A 150 8.96 15.81 0.32
CA SER A 150 8.68 16.28 1.68
C SER A 150 9.35 15.46 2.78
N LEU A 151 9.56 14.16 2.57
CA LEU A 151 10.17 13.30 3.58
C LEU A 151 11.68 13.56 3.70
N GLY A 152 12.33 14.08 2.66
CA GLY A 152 13.76 14.38 2.67
C GLY A 152 14.64 13.15 2.94
N ARG A 153 14.10 11.94 2.78
CA ARG A 153 14.80 10.67 2.99
C ARG A 153 15.37 10.16 1.69
N THR A 154 16.41 9.35 1.79
CA THR A 154 16.97 8.65 0.62
C THR A 154 16.00 7.54 0.20
N PRO A 155 15.47 7.56 -1.05
CA PRO A 155 14.70 6.44 -1.60
C PRO A 155 15.56 5.19 -1.79
N HIS A 156 14.94 4.05 -2.09
CA HIS A 156 15.63 2.75 -2.25
C HIS A 156 16.16 2.20 -0.93
N ARG A 157 15.34 2.38 0.10
CA ARG A 157 15.43 1.68 1.38
C ARG A 157 14.02 1.21 1.72
N ALA A 158 13.87 -0.08 1.99
CA ALA A 158 12.56 -0.71 2.01
C ALA A 158 11.55 -0.01 2.95
N ALA A 159 11.96 0.34 4.17
CA ALA A 159 11.07 0.99 5.13
C ALA A 159 10.68 2.42 4.71
N VAL A 160 11.61 3.13 4.05
CA VAL A 160 11.36 4.48 3.53
C VAL A 160 10.36 4.40 2.39
N ASP A 161 10.53 3.45 1.48
CA ASP A 161 9.67 3.31 0.31
C ASP A 161 8.28 2.83 0.70
N ALA A 162 8.15 1.83 1.59
CA ALA A 162 6.86 1.46 2.19
C ALA A 162 6.16 2.65 2.89
N ARG A 163 6.92 3.52 3.57
CA ARG A 163 6.37 4.75 4.18
C ARG A 163 5.91 5.75 3.12
N VAL A 164 6.64 5.91 2.03
CA VAL A 164 6.24 6.76 0.91
C VAL A 164 4.90 6.26 0.33
N LEU A 165 4.71 4.95 0.18
CA LEU A 165 3.43 4.38 -0.28
C LEU A 165 2.28 4.76 0.67
N ARG A 166 2.47 4.55 1.98
CA ARG A 166 1.47 4.90 3.00
C ARG A 166 1.10 6.38 2.97
N GLU A 167 2.09 7.28 3.00
CA GLU A 167 1.84 8.72 3.03
C GLU A 167 1.22 9.22 1.72
N THR A 168 1.54 8.59 0.59
CA THR A 168 0.88 8.87 -0.71
C THR A 168 -0.59 8.49 -0.65
N TYR A 169 -0.90 7.29 -0.15
CA TYR A 169 -2.27 6.81 0.03
C TYR A 169 -3.08 7.74 0.95
N LEU A 170 -2.56 8.09 2.12
CA LEU A 170 -3.24 8.98 3.07
C LEU A 170 -3.50 10.38 2.50
N ARG A 171 -2.56 10.90 1.71
CA ARG A 171 -2.71 12.22 1.09
C ARG A 171 -3.78 12.21 0.01
N LEU A 172 -3.90 11.12 -0.77
CA LEU A 172 -5.00 10.95 -1.73
C LEU A 172 -6.34 10.78 -1.01
N GLN A 173 -6.39 9.96 0.04
CA GLN A 173 -7.58 9.78 0.86
C GLN A 173 -8.09 11.13 1.40
N THR A 174 -7.19 11.94 1.96
CA THR A 174 -7.54 13.27 2.49
C THR A 174 -8.00 14.22 1.38
N LYS A 175 -7.29 14.28 0.25
CA LYS A 175 -7.69 15.13 -0.89
C LYS A 175 -9.11 14.79 -1.35
N HIS A 176 -9.41 13.51 -1.56
CA HIS A 176 -10.68 13.09 -2.14
C HIS A 176 -11.86 13.13 -1.15
N VAL A 177 -11.64 12.89 0.14
CA VAL A 177 -12.67 13.10 1.17
C VAL A 177 -13.10 14.59 1.22
N VAL A 178 -12.14 15.51 1.10
CA VAL A 178 -12.43 16.95 1.09
C VAL A 178 -13.19 17.39 -0.17
N PHE A 179 -12.95 16.77 -1.33
CA PHE A 179 -13.71 17.10 -2.55
C PHE A 179 -15.14 16.54 -2.54
N ASP A 180 -15.36 15.36 -1.95
CA ASP A 180 -16.69 14.74 -1.87
C ASP A 180 -17.64 15.54 -0.95
N THR A 181 -17.13 16.08 0.16
CA THR A 181 -17.93 16.96 1.05
C THR A 181 -18.37 18.28 0.42
N ARG A 182 -17.72 18.76 -0.65
CA ARG A 182 -18.16 19.94 -1.41
C ARG A 182 -19.28 19.65 -2.41
N ALA A 183 -19.57 18.38 -2.70
CA ALA A 183 -20.66 17.98 -3.59
C ALA A 183 -22.03 17.85 -2.88
N LEU A 184 -22.09 18.02 -1.56
CA LEU A 184 -23.30 17.87 -0.75
C LEU A 184 -24.12 19.17 -0.55
N THR A 185 -23.88 20.23 -1.31
CA THR A 185 -24.82 21.37 -1.37
C THR A 185 -26.03 21.01 -2.22
N TYR A 186 -27.08 20.47 -1.59
CA TYR A 186 -28.40 20.37 -2.18
C TYR A 186 -28.92 21.78 -2.55
N PRO A 187 -29.39 22.03 -3.78
CA PRO A 187 -30.12 23.26 -4.07
C PRO A 187 -31.44 23.23 -3.32
N LEU A 188 -31.68 24.24 -2.46
CA LEU A 188 -33.00 24.51 -1.88
C LEU A 188 -34.01 24.61 -3.02
N HIS A 189 -34.89 23.60 -3.14
CA HIS A 189 -36.06 23.70 -3.98
C HIS A 189 -36.94 24.84 -3.47
N SER A 190 -36.93 25.95 -4.20
CA SER A 190 -37.92 27.02 -4.09
C SER A 190 -39.29 26.44 -4.49
N THR A 191 -40.10 26.13 -3.49
CA THR A 191 -41.51 25.82 -3.70
C THR A 191 -42.22 27.09 -4.14
N LYS A 192 -42.48 27.21 -5.45
CA LYS A 192 -43.45 28.19 -5.97
C LYS A 192 -44.81 27.91 -5.32
N ARG A 193 -45.40 28.94 -4.70
CA ARG A 193 -46.79 28.91 -4.22
C ARG A 193 -47.74 28.67 -5.41
N PRO A 194 -48.79 27.83 -5.28
CA PRO A 194 -49.83 27.74 -6.30
C PRO A 194 -50.67 29.03 -6.28
N GLY A 195 -50.82 29.65 -7.45
CA GLY A 195 -51.73 30.77 -7.66
C GLY A 195 -53.20 30.32 -7.55
N LEU A 196 -54.00 31.10 -6.83
CA LEU A 196 -55.45 30.96 -6.78
C LEU A 196 -56.03 31.32 -8.16
N MET A 197 -56.60 30.34 -8.87
CA MET A 197 -57.52 30.58 -9.97
C MET A 197 -58.89 30.98 -9.42
N ALA A 198 -59.33 32.21 -9.71
CA ALA A 198 -60.72 32.60 -9.56
C ALA A 198 -61.55 32.01 -10.71
N LYS A 199 -62.65 31.32 -10.37
CA LYS A 199 -63.66 30.84 -11.33
C LYS A 199 -64.55 31.98 -11.82
N PRO A 200 -65.08 31.93 -13.05
CA PRO A 200 -66.20 32.77 -13.44
C PRO A 200 -67.53 32.09 -13.09
N SER A 201 -68.49 32.83 -12.56
CA SER A 201 -69.90 32.44 -12.53
C SER A 201 -70.72 33.54 -13.20
N ARG A 202 -71.43 33.13 -14.26
CA ARG A 202 -72.53 33.85 -14.88
C ARG A 202 -73.73 33.87 -13.94
N GLY A 203 -74.48 34.98 -13.96
CA GLY A 203 -75.72 35.22 -13.26
C GLY A 203 -76.01 36.71 -13.31
#